data_AF-A0A2N1LYU5-F1
#
_entry.id   AF-A0A2N1LYU5-F1
#
_cell.length_a   1.000
_cell.length_b   1.000
_cell.length_c   1.000
_cell.angle_alpha   90.00
_cell.angle_beta   90.00
_cell.angle_gamma   90.00
#
_symmetry.space_group_name_H-M   'P 1'
#
loop_
_entity.id
_entity.type
_entity.pdbx_description
1 polymer ?
#
loop_
_entity_poly.entity_id
_entity_poly.type
_entity_poly.pdbx_seq_one_letter_code
_entity_poly.pdbx_strand_id
1 'polypeptide(L)'
;MFKTKLVRILSNILNGTSKFGIETISAFPLQGYYTEKKPYICVRTWNHFDWNKALKAVRVVGMCTASDDLTCQYYYRKVACKERLPLSSWTILSNYSYTPSVNAYFFQIFVDNYKPMSGDEYNNPLISSALLRDRTLVLTWDIETYSSQKTGEVPNAKYDEDVVFMICMTVHWKDNPEPLKQICLVNVETAPDPQWITIVCGSQTNLLKAFALCWRHLALNIQIGFNDSQYDWRFIVEKANKLG
;
A
#
# COMPACT_ATOMS: atom_id res chain seq x y z
N MET A 1 40.29 17.31 0.22
CA MET A 1 39.48 18.52 0.49
C MET A 1 37.97 18.28 0.39
N PHE A 2 37.47 17.67 -0.69
CA PHE A 2 36.03 17.46 -0.92
C PHE A 2 35.32 16.59 0.16
N LYS A 3 35.88 15.41 0.50
CA LYS A 3 35.32 14.49 1.51
C LYS A 3 35.19 15.15 2.90
N THR A 4 36.17 15.93 3.32
CA THR A 4 36.16 16.65 4.61
C THR A 4 35.05 17.71 4.65
N LYS A 5 34.86 18.47 3.55
CA LYS A 5 33.76 19.44 3.43
C LYS A 5 32.40 18.75 3.51
N LEU A 6 32.24 17.63 2.81
CA LEU A 6 31.01 16.82 2.84
C LEU A 6 30.72 16.31 4.25
N VAL A 7 31.69 15.70 4.92
CA VAL A 7 31.54 15.21 6.31
C VAL A 7 31.09 16.33 7.24
N ARG A 8 31.69 17.53 7.14
CA ARG A 8 31.30 18.68 7.97
C ARG A 8 29.84 19.09 7.74
N ILE A 9 29.40 19.16 6.48
CA ILE A 9 28.00 19.50 6.15
C ILE A 9 27.04 18.46 6.73
N LEU A 10 27.34 17.17 6.52
CA LEU A 10 26.49 16.08 6.98
C LEU A 10 26.43 16.01 8.51
N SER A 11 27.57 16.13 9.20
CA SER A 11 27.61 16.13 10.67
C SER A 11 26.79 17.27 11.28
N ASN A 12 26.85 18.46 10.68
CA ASN A 12 26.09 19.62 11.14
C ASN A 12 24.57 19.42 10.98
N ILE A 13 24.14 18.80 9.88
CA ILE A 13 22.71 18.62 9.57
C ILE A 13 22.11 17.40 10.25
N LEU A 14 22.90 16.34 10.45
CA LEU A 14 22.46 15.08 11.05
C LEU A 14 22.77 14.97 12.54
N ASN A 15 23.34 16.01 13.16
CA ASN A 15 23.73 16.05 14.57
C ASN A 15 24.74 14.96 14.97
N GLY A 16 25.72 14.68 14.11
CA GLY A 16 26.83 13.79 14.44
C GLY A 16 27.31 12.91 13.30
N THR A 17 28.55 12.44 13.42
CA THR A 17 29.21 11.54 12.45
C THR A 17 28.70 10.11 12.51
N SER A 18 28.15 9.68 13.66
CA SER A 18 27.57 8.34 13.81
C SER A 18 26.31 8.14 12.96
N LYS A 19 25.71 9.22 12.44
CA LYS A 19 24.43 9.18 11.74
C LYS A 19 24.53 8.84 10.25
N PHE A 20 25.75 8.71 9.72
CA PHE A 20 25.97 8.37 8.33
C PHE A 20 27.27 7.60 8.11
N GLY A 21 27.26 6.71 7.12
CA GLY A 21 28.44 6.05 6.57
C GLY A 21 28.84 6.68 5.24
N ILE A 22 30.14 6.68 4.94
CA ILE A 22 30.66 7.13 3.66
C ILE A 22 31.54 6.03 3.07
N GLU A 23 31.25 5.67 1.83
CA GLU A 23 32.07 4.76 1.03
C GLU A 23 32.38 5.41 -0.33
N THR A 24 33.55 5.10 -0.89
CA THR A 24 33.90 5.51 -2.27
C THR A 24 33.52 4.35 -3.19
N ILE A 25 32.73 4.63 -4.22
CA ILE A 25 32.33 3.64 -5.23
C ILE A 25 32.78 4.08 -6.62
N SER A 26 32.80 3.16 -7.57
CA SER A 26 33.05 3.47 -8.97
C SER A 26 31.81 3.11 -9.80
N ALA A 27 31.26 4.07 -10.55
CA ALA A 27 30.04 3.92 -11.32
C ALA A 27 30.09 4.71 -12.63
N PHE A 28 29.25 4.35 -13.61
CA PHE A 28 29.11 5.14 -14.82
C PHE A 28 28.28 6.40 -14.55
N PRO A 29 28.69 7.58 -15.04
CA PRO A 29 27.86 8.77 -14.97
C PRO A 29 26.55 8.61 -15.74
N LEU A 30 25.48 9.20 -15.22
CA LEU A 30 24.17 9.20 -15.88
C LEU A 30 24.17 10.08 -17.14
N GLN A 31 24.89 11.20 -17.10
CA GLN A 31 24.95 12.17 -18.20
C GLN A 31 26.20 11.96 -19.04
N GLY A 32 26.02 11.80 -20.36
CA GLY A 32 27.12 11.59 -21.31
C GLY A 32 27.53 10.13 -21.43
N TYR A 33 28.20 9.80 -22.54
CA TYR A 33 28.76 8.47 -22.77
C TYR A 33 30.18 8.40 -22.22
N TYR A 34 30.45 7.39 -21.40
CA TYR A 34 31.77 7.12 -20.86
C TYR A 34 32.08 5.63 -20.97
N THR A 35 33.27 5.31 -21.46
CA THR A 35 33.78 3.94 -21.54
C THR A 35 34.31 3.43 -20.20
N GLU A 36 34.62 4.34 -19.27
CA GLU A 36 35.16 4.04 -17.95
C GLU A 36 34.27 4.56 -16.81
N LYS A 37 34.29 3.84 -15.68
CA LYS A 37 33.59 4.25 -14.47
C LYS A 37 34.34 5.40 -13.78
N LYS A 38 33.58 6.33 -13.20
CA LYS A 38 34.12 7.45 -12.41
C LYS A 38 33.94 7.20 -10.91
N PRO A 39 34.81 7.78 -10.07
CA PRO A 39 34.66 7.70 -8.62
C PRO A 39 33.47 8.55 -8.13
N TYR A 40 32.66 7.97 -7.26
CA TYR A 40 31.56 8.62 -6.55
C TYR A 40 31.69 8.41 -5.05
N ILE A 41 31.12 9.33 -4.28
CA ILE A 41 30.97 9.16 -2.84
C ILE A 41 29.53 8.72 -2.57
N CYS A 42 29.37 7.52 -2.02
CA CYS A 42 28.09 7.02 -1.56
C CYS A 42 27.96 7.34 -0.06
N VAL A 43 26.85 7.98 0.29
CA VAL A 43 26.50 8.34 1.66
C VAL A 43 25.33 7.45 2.08
N ARG A 44 25.50 6.68 3.15
CA ARG A 44 24.46 5.86 3.78
C ARG A 44 23.98 6.56 5.05
N THR A 45 22.68 6.65 5.28
CA THR A 45 22.10 7.20 6.52
C THR A 45 21.30 6.13 7.24
N TRP A 46 20.98 6.35 8.52
CA TRP A 46 20.19 5.39 9.30
C TRP A 46 18.74 5.26 8.86
N ASN A 47 18.14 6.37 8.39
CA ASN A 47 16.76 6.40 7.98
C ASN A 47 16.57 7.33 6.77
N HIS A 48 15.38 7.24 6.18
CA HIS A 48 14.99 7.97 4.98
C HIS A 48 14.79 9.47 5.22
N PHE A 49 14.47 9.90 6.45
CA PHE A 49 14.38 11.33 6.78
C PHE A 49 15.76 11.98 6.79
N ASP A 50 16.74 11.34 7.42
CA ASP A 50 18.13 11.80 7.48
C ASP A 50 18.75 11.82 6.08
N TRP A 51 18.45 10.82 5.24
CA TRP A 51 18.84 10.83 3.83
C TRP A 51 18.31 12.07 3.09
N ASN A 52 17.02 12.39 3.25
CA ASN A 52 16.41 13.55 2.59
C ASN A 52 17.04 14.87 3.07
N LYS A 53 17.24 15.04 4.38
CA LYS A 53 17.91 16.21 4.96
C LYS A 53 19.34 16.37 4.42
N ALA A 54 20.10 15.28 4.39
CA ALA A 54 21.45 15.26 3.84
C ALA A 54 21.49 15.67 2.37
N LEU A 55 20.61 15.08 1.54
CA LEU A 55 20.52 15.38 0.11
C LEU A 55 20.21 16.85 -0.15
N LYS A 56 19.23 17.42 0.57
CA LYS A 56 18.88 18.84 0.48
C LYS A 56 20.06 19.74 0.86
N ALA A 57 20.73 19.44 1.97
CA ALA A 57 21.87 20.24 2.43
C ALA A 57 23.04 20.25 1.44
N VAL A 58 23.35 19.09 0.84
CA VAL A 58 24.41 18.95 -0.17
C VAL A 58 24.07 19.75 -1.43
N ARG A 59 22.80 19.77 -1.86
CA ARG A 59 22.36 20.59 -2.99
C ARG A 59 22.42 22.08 -2.71
N VAL A 60 22.04 22.53 -1.52
CA VAL A 60 22.09 23.95 -1.13
C VAL A 60 23.50 24.52 -1.25
N VAL A 61 24.53 23.72 -0.98
CA VAL A 61 25.94 24.16 -1.11
C VAL A 61 26.51 24.00 -2.53
N GLY A 62 25.66 23.68 -3.52
CA GLY A 62 26.03 23.56 -4.93
C GLY A 62 26.84 22.31 -5.28
N MET A 63 26.79 21.24 -4.47
CA MET A 63 27.44 19.98 -4.82
C MET A 63 26.57 19.17 -5.78
N CYS A 64 27.18 18.61 -6.83
CA CYS A 64 26.49 17.74 -7.79
C CYS A 64 26.11 16.40 -7.14
N THR A 65 24.88 15.95 -7.37
CA THR A 65 24.33 14.69 -6.85
C THR A 65 24.05 13.72 -8.00
N ALA A 66 24.32 12.44 -7.79
CA ALA A 66 23.98 11.38 -8.77
C ALA A 66 22.59 10.76 -8.52
N SER A 67 21.86 11.24 -7.50
CA SER A 67 20.53 10.79 -7.14
C SER A 67 19.68 12.02 -6.83
N ASP A 68 18.61 12.22 -7.60
CA ASP A 68 17.76 13.41 -7.53
C ASP A 68 16.36 13.13 -6.97
N ASP A 69 16.21 12.03 -6.24
CA ASP A 69 14.97 11.74 -5.51
C ASP A 69 14.88 12.66 -4.28
N LEU A 70 14.16 13.77 -4.39
CA LEU A 70 14.05 14.77 -3.31
C LEU A 70 12.92 14.48 -2.32
N THR A 71 12.15 13.42 -2.55
CA THR A 71 10.98 13.08 -1.74
C THR A 71 11.28 11.90 -0.84
N CYS A 72 10.97 12.06 0.45
CA CYS A 72 11.02 10.96 1.40
C CYS A 72 9.81 10.01 1.26
N GLN A 73 8.76 10.42 0.53
CA GLN A 73 7.49 9.68 0.45
C GLN A 73 7.63 8.36 -0.32
N TYR A 74 8.50 8.30 -1.33
CA TYR A 74 8.66 7.13 -2.19
C TYR A 74 9.98 6.38 -1.94
N TYR A 75 10.51 6.45 -0.72
CA TYR A 75 11.77 5.80 -0.35
C TYR A 75 11.77 4.29 -0.66
N TYR A 76 10.62 3.63 -0.57
CA TYR A 76 10.48 2.21 -0.92
C TYR A 76 10.90 1.93 -2.38
N ARG A 77 10.64 2.84 -3.33
CA ARG A 77 11.07 2.69 -4.73
C ARG A 77 12.58 2.75 -4.85
N LYS A 78 13.23 3.63 -4.07
CA LYS A 78 14.69 3.74 -4.02
C LYS A 78 15.32 2.46 -3.51
N VAL A 79 14.79 1.91 -2.42
CA VAL A 79 15.24 0.62 -1.85
C VAL A 79 15.00 -0.51 -2.83
N ALA A 80 13.79 -0.64 -3.37
CA ALA A 80 13.45 -1.69 -4.32
C ALA A 80 14.33 -1.64 -5.58
N CYS A 81 14.62 -0.46 -6.12
CA CYS A 81 15.51 -0.32 -7.27
C CYS A 81 16.96 -0.67 -6.93
N LYS A 82 17.48 -0.18 -5.79
CA LYS A 82 18.86 -0.41 -5.37
C LYS A 82 19.13 -1.87 -5.06
N GLU A 83 18.22 -2.50 -4.31
CA GLU A 83 18.32 -3.89 -3.86
C GLU A 83 17.69 -4.86 -4.90
N ARG A 84 17.19 -4.34 -6.03
CA ARG A 84 16.52 -5.09 -7.11
C ARG A 84 15.37 -5.98 -6.60
N LEU A 85 14.60 -5.44 -5.66
CA LEU A 85 13.47 -6.15 -5.06
C LEU A 85 12.31 -6.21 -6.06
N PRO A 86 11.78 -7.40 -6.34
CA PRO A 86 10.52 -7.53 -7.06
C PRO A 86 9.36 -6.94 -6.25
N LEU A 87 8.53 -6.11 -6.89
CA LEU A 87 7.36 -5.49 -6.26
C LEU A 87 6.04 -6.20 -6.58
N SER A 88 5.98 -6.92 -7.70
CA SER A 88 4.76 -7.52 -8.24
C SER A 88 5.01 -8.88 -8.90
N SER A 89 6.03 -9.61 -8.47
CA SER A 89 6.35 -10.95 -8.97
C SER A 89 6.58 -11.92 -7.82
N TRP A 90 6.58 -13.22 -8.13
CA TRP A 90 6.87 -14.26 -7.15
C TRP A 90 8.28 -14.15 -6.58
N THR A 91 8.40 -14.45 -5.28
CA THR A 91 9.64 -14.36 -4.52
C THR A 91 9.85 -15.55 -3.63
N ILE A 92 11.11 -15.91 -3.42
CA ILE A 92 11.51 -16.94 -2.47
C ILE A 92 12.14 -16.28 -1.26
N LEU A 93 11.65 -16.68 -0.10
CA LEU A 93 12.16 -16.27 1.21
C LEU A 93 13.03 -17.40 1.77
N SER A 94 14.23 -17.08 2.20
CA SER A 94 15.09 -18.00 2.97
C SER A 94 15.50 -17.38 4.31
N ASN A 95 15.94 -18.20 5.27
CA ASN A 95 16.48 -17.74 6.56
C ASN A 95 15.61 -16.67 7.26
N TYR A 96 14.31 -16.89 7.28
CA TYR A 96 13.34 -15.97 7.88
C TYR A 96 12.93 -16.46 9.27
N SER A 97 12.54 -15.52 10.13
CA SER A 97 11.70 -15.80 11.29
C SER A 97 10.25 -15.41 10.96
N TYR A 98 9.28 -16.06 11.58
CA TYR A 98 7.88 -15.71 11.37
C TYR A 98 7.07 -15.75 12.66
N THR A 99 6.00 -14.97 12.68
CA THR A 99 5.00 -14.98 13.75
C THR A 99 3.61 -15.08 13.13
N PRO A 100 2.78 -16.06 13.54
CA PRO A 100 1.40 -16.15 13.07
C PRO A 100 0.56 -15.00 13.64
N SER A 101 -0.35 -14.49 12.82
CA SER A 101 -1.41 -13.55 13.18
C SER A 101 -2.77 -14.17 12.83
N VAL A 102 -3.85 -13.52 13.24
CA VAL A 102 -5.23 -14.04 13.08
C VAL A 102 -5.53 -14.41 11.62
N ASN A 103 -5.12 -13.57 10.67
CA ASN A 103 -5.40 -13.74 9.23
C ASN A 103 -4.15 -13.65 8.35
N ALA A 104 -2.95 -13.63 8.93
CA ALA A 104 -1.72 -13.38 8.19
C ALA A 104 -0.48 -13.98 8.88
N TYR A 105 0.62 -14.06 8.14
CA TYR A 105 1.93 -14.39 8.69
C TYR A 105 2.82 -13.16 8.59
N PHE A 106 3.47 -12.79 9.70
CA PHE A 106 4.50 -11.76 9.70
C PHE A 106 5.87 -12.42 9.55
N PHE A 107 6.57 -12.11 8.46
CA PHE A 107 7.92 -12.59 8.20
C PHE A 107 8.94 -11.50 8.47
N GLN A 108 10.00 -11.83 9.20
CA GLN A 108 11.18 -10.99 9.34
C GLN A 108 12.34 -11.67 8.61
N ILE A 109 12.96 -10.91 7.70
CA ILE A 109 13.94 -11.43 6.76
C ILE A 109 15.00 -10.36 6.46
N PHE A 110 16.25 -10.79 6.26
CA PHE A 110 17.29 -9.94 5.69
C PHE A 110 17.07 -9.76 4.19
N VAL A 111 17.35 -8.57 3.67
CA VAL A 111 17.11 -8.23 2.25
C VAL A 111 17.79 -9.21 1.28
N ASP A 112 18.99 -9.70 1.62
CA ASP A 112 19.76 -10.66 0.81
C ASP A 112 19.06 -12.03 0.66
N ASN A 113 18.12 -12.35 1.55
CA ASN A 113 17.34 -13.58 1.53
C ASN A 113 15.96 -13.41 0.87
N TYR A 114 15.63 -12.21 0.40
CA TYR A 114 14.43 -11.92 -0.39
C TYR A 114 14.80 -11.91 -1.87
N LYS A 115 14.53 -13.01 -2.58
CA LYS A 115 14.99 -13.17 -3.97
C LYS A 115 13.82 -13.31 -4.93
N PRO A 116 13.91 -12.75 -6.15
CA PRO A 116 12.96 -13.07 -7.20
C PRO A 116 13.04 -14.56 -7.51
N MET A 117 11.88 -15.17 -7.73
CA MET A 117 11.82 -16.56 -8.16
C MET A 117 12.44 -16.72 -9.55
N SER A 118 13.24 -17.77 -9.74
CA SER A 118 13.87 -18.08 -11.02
C SER A 118 12.87 -18.70 -12.00
N GLY A 119 13.14 -18.62 -13.31
CA GLY A 119 12.27 -19.19 -14.34
C GLY A 119 12.07 -20.71 -14.21
N ASP A 120 13.10 -21.44 -13.77
CA ASP A 120 13.05 -22.89 -13.63
C ASP A 120 12.12 -23.33 -12.47
N GLU A 121 12.02 -22.52 -11.43
CA GLU A 121 11.16 -22.79 -10.27
C GLU A 121 9.67 -22.68 -10.60
N TYR A 122 9.30 -21.87 -11.59
CA TYR A 122 7.91 -21.82 -12.10
C TYR A 122 7.45 -23.17 -12.66
N ASN A 123 8.37 -23.96 -13.21
CA ASN A 123 8.08 -25.25 -13.82
C ASN A 123 8.03 -26.39 -12.79
N ASN A 124 8.28 -26.11 -11.51
CA ASN A 124 8.24 -27.13 -10.47
C ASN A 124 6.80 -27.66 -10.32
N PRO A 125 6.54 -28.95 -10.57
CA PRO A 125 5.19 -29.51 -10.56
C PRO A 125 4.51 -29.44 -9.18
N LEU A 126 5.29 -29.30 -8.09
CA LEU A 126 4.75 -29.21 -6.73
C LEU A 126 4.11 -27.84 -6.42
N ILE A 127 4.58 -26.77 -7.06
CA ILE A 127 4.17 -25.39 -6.75
C ILE A 127 3.60 -24.63 -7.94
N SER A 128 3.89 -25.07 -9.17
CA SER A 128 3.46 -24.41 -10.41
C SER A 128 1.95 -24.11 -10.45
N SER A 129 1.12 -25.07 -10.04
CA SER A 129 -0.34 -24.88 -9.98
C SER A 129 -0.76 -23.76 -9.02
N ALA A 130 -0.10 -23.64 -7.87
CA ALA A 130 -0.35 -22.58 -6.88
C ALA A 130 0.20 -21.21 -7.33
N LEU A 131 1.23 -21.20 -8.17
CA LEU A 131 1.83 -19.97 -8.72
C LEU A 131 1.08 -19.41 -9.93
N LEU A 132 0.35 -20.28 -10.67
CA LEU A 132 -0.44 -19.89 -11.85
C LEU A 132 -1.65 -19.02 -11.51
N ARG A 133 -2.28 -19.27 -10.36
CA ARG A 133 -3.45 -18.53 -9.87
C ARG A 133 -3.25 -18.19 -8.41
N ASP A 134 -2.85 -16.95 -8.16
CA ASP A 134 -2.72 -16.46 -6.81
C ASP A 134 -4.11 -16.34 -6.15
N ARG A 135 -4.20 -16.67 -4.86
CA ARG A 135 -5.45 -16.56 -4.11
C ARG A 135 -5.71 -15.11 -3.67
N THR A 136 -5.78 -14.21 -4.64
CA THR A 136 -6.15 -12.82 -4.40
C THR A 136 -7.66 -12.74 -4.20
N LEU A 137 -8.06 -12.29 -3.01
CA LEU A 137 -9.44 -12.05 -2.63
C LEU A 137 -9.82 -10.60 -2.99
N VAL A 138 -10.83 -10.45 -3.84
CA VAL A 138 -11.31 -9.17 -4.35
C VAL A 138 -12.69 -8.89 -3.77
N LEU A 139 -12.88 -7.71 -3.20
CA LEU A 139 -14.21 -7.18 -2.86
C LEU A 139 -14.64 -6.19 -3.93
N THR A 140 -15.85 -6.38 -4.45
CA THR A 140 -16.59 -5.32 -5.13
C THR A 140 -17.73 -4.87 -4.23
N TRP A 141 -18.00 -3.57 -4.19
CA TRP A 141 -18.98 -3.02 -3.27
C TRP A 141 -19.60 -1.75 -3.83
N ASP A 142 -20.79 -1.42 -3.31
CA ASP A 142 -21.53 -0.21 -3.64
C ASP A 142 -22.45 0.18 -2.47
N ILE A 143 -22.84 1.45 -2.39
CA ILE A 143 -23.74 1.96 -1.36
C ILE A 143 -25.00 2.56 -1.97
N GLU A 144 -26.13 2.45 -1.27
CA GLU A 144 -27.33 3.19 -1.61
C GLU A 144 -27.62 4.25 -0.55
N THR A 145 -27.90 5.44 -1.03
CA THR A 145 -28.16 6.61 -0.21
C THR A 145 -29.53 7.19 -0.50
N TYR A 146 -30.13 7.80 0.52
CA TYR A 146 -31.43 8.45 0.45
C TYR A 146 -31.34 9.83 1.09
N SER A 147 -31.98 10.82 0.50
CA SER A 147 -32.11 12.18 1.07
C SER A 147 -33.56 12.51 1.32
N SER A 148 -33.88 12.91 2.55
CA SER A 148 -35.20 13.48 2.87
C SER A 148 -35.29 15.00 2.63
N GLN A 149 -34.22 15.64 2.15
CA GLN A 149 -34.15 17.09 1.93
C GLN A 149 -34.97 17.57 0.72
N LYS A 150 -35.33 16.68 -0.21
CA LYS A 150 -36.13 16.98 -1.42
C LYS A 150 -35.55 18.09 -2.32
N THR A 151 -34.23 18.26 -2.32
CA THR A 151 -33.53 19.26 -3.16
C THR A 151 -33.33 18.81 -4.60
N GLY A 152 -33.40 17.49 -4.86
CA GLY A 152 -33.05 16.89 -6.16
C GLY A 152 -31.55 16.71 -6.37
N GLU A 153 -30.73 17.09 -5.39
CA GLU A 153 -29.28 16.89 -5.41
C GLU A 153 -28.90 15.48 -4.94
N VAL A 154 -27.66 15.06 -5.26
CA VAL A 154 -27.10 13.80 -4.77
C VAL A 154 -26.89 13.88 -3.25
N PRO A 155 -27.25 12.85 -2.47
CA PRO A 155 -27.08 12.85 -1.03
C PRO A 155 -25.63 13.13 -0.61
N ASN A 156 -25.45 13.95 0.42
CA ASN A 156 -24.18 14.41 0.94
C ASN A 156 -24.10 14.17 2.46
N ALA A 157 -23.06 13.45 2.90
CA ALA A 157 -22.90 13.00 4.28
C ALA A 157 -22.86 14.13 5.33
N LYS A 158 -22.62 15.38 4.90
CA LYS A 158 -22.69 16.58 5.74
C LYS A 158 -24.08 16.88 6.29
N TYR A 159 -25.15 16.42 5.65
CA TYR A 159 -26.51 16.58 6.14
C TYR A 159 -26.94 15.35 6.91
N ASP A 160 -27.74 15.52 7.96
CA ASP A 160 -28.17 14.40 8.80
C ASP A 160 -29.34 13.63 8.15
N GLU A 161 -30.10 14.34 7.33
CA GLU A 161 -31.19 13.89 6.47
C GLU A 161 -30.75 12.93 5.35
N ASP A 162 -29.48 13.01 4.96
CA ASP A 162 -28.89 12.20 3.90
C ASP A 162 -28.32 10.93 4.52
N VAL A 163 -28.85 9.77 4.21
CA VAL A 163 -28.53 8.53 4.90
C VAL A 163 -28.06 7.46 3.92
N VAL A 164 -27.04 6.70 4.32
CA VAL A 164 -26.77 5.38 3.73
C VAL A 164 -27.72 4.37 4.38
N PHE A 165 -28.42 3.60 3.55
CA PHE A 165 -29.43 2.64 4.01
C PHE A 165 -29.17 1.22 3.53
N MET A 166 -28.31 1.05 2.50
CA MET A 166 -27.89 -0.25 2.00
C MET A 166 -26.40 -0.21 1.61
N ILE A 167 -25.70 -1.32 1.84
CA ILE A 167 -24.36 -1.58 1.32
C ILE A 167 -24.34 -2.99 0.75
N CYS A 168 -24.03 -3.11 -0.54
CA CYS A 168 -23.91 -4.39 -1.22
C CYS A 168 -22.44 -4.73 -1.42
N MET A 169 -22.10 -6.00 -1.25
CA MET A 169 -20.74 -6.52 -1.34
C MET A 169 -20.76 -7.85 -2.09
N THR A 170 -19.85 -8.01 -3.05
CA THR A 170 -19.56 -9.33 -3.63
C THR A 170 -18.07 -9.62 -3.51
N VAL A 171 -17.75 -10.81 -3.03
CA VAL A 171 -16.39 -11.27 -2.75
C VAL A 171 -16.04 -12.34 -3.76
N HIS A 172 -14.90 -12.18 -4.44
CA HIS A 172 -14.46 -13.06 -5.53
C HIS A 172 -13.02 -13.49 -5.32
N TRP A 173 -12.68 -14.69 -5.81
CA TRP A 173 -11.30 -14.97 -6.16
C TRP A 173 -11.01 -14.31 -7.49
N LYS A 174 -9.88 -13.60 -7.62
CA LYS A 174 -9.54 -12.80 -8.82
C LYS A 174 -9.75 -13.55 -10.15
N ASP A 175 -9.42 -14.85 -10.17
CA ASP A 175 -9.48 -15.70 -11.36
C ASP A 175 -10.72 -16.63 -11.39
N ASN A 176 -11.75 -16.35 -10.58
CA ASN A 176 -13.00 -17.11 -10.57
C ASN A 176 -14.17 -16.18 -10.94
N PRO A 177 -14.95 -16.48 -12.00
CA PRO A 177 -16.12 -15.69 -12.36
C PRO A 177 -17.26 -15.77 -11.33
N GLU A 178 -17.32 -16.84 -10.53
CA GLU A 178 -18.38 -17.02 -9.55
C GLU A 178 -18.02 -16.37 -8.21
N PRO A 179 -18.92 -15.56 -7.62
CA PRO A 179 -18.69 -14.97 -6.32
C PRO A 179 -18.57 -16.04 -5.24
N LEU A 180 -17.59 -15.87 -4.36
CA LEU A 180 -17.45 -16.66 -3.14
C LEU A 180 -18.57 -16.33 -2.13
N LYS A 181 -18.91 -15.04 -2.02
CA LYS A 181 -19.97 -14.53 -1.15
C LYS A 181 -20.62 -13.30 -1.77
N GLN A 182 -21.93 -13.18 -1.60
CA GLN A 182 -22.72 -12.01 -1.91
C GLN A 182 -23.46 -11.60 -0.64
N ILE A 183 -23.24 -10.37 -0.17
CA ILE A 183 -23.73 -9.86 1.11
C ILE A 183 -24.43 -8.53 0.86
N CYS A 184 -25.67 -8.42 1.32
CA CYS A 184 -26.45 -7.19 1.29
C CYS A 184 -26.72 -6.76 2.74
N LEU A 185 -26.18 -5.61 3.14
CA LEU A 185 -26.42 -5.00 4.44
C LEU A 185 -27.50 -3.94 4.27
N VAL A 186 -28.58 -4.01 5.05
CA VAL A 186 -29.72 -3.08 4.96
C VAL A 186 -30.12 -2.59 6.34
N ASN A 187 -30.54 -1.34 6.46
CA ASN A 187 -31.02 -0.81 7.75
C ASN A 187 -32.53 -1.01 7.98
N VAL A 188 -33.30 -1.32 6.94
CA VAL A 188 -34.75 -1.60 6.97
C VAL A 188 -35.04 -3.07 6.60
N GLU A 189 -36.24 -3.53 6.93
CA GLU A 189 -36.71 -4.86 6.54
C GLU A 189 -36.80 -4.96 5.02
N THR A 190 -36.13 -5.97 4.47
CA THR A 190 -36.01 -6.21 3.03
C THR A 190 -36.28 -7.69 2.76
N ALA A 191 -37.01 -7.99 1.70
CA ALA A 191 -37.29 -9.36 1.30
C ALA A 191 -35.97 -10.11 1.01
N PRO A 192 -35.85 -11.39 1.41
CA PRO A 192 -34.64 -12.16 1.17
C PRO A 192 -34.51 -12.51 -0.31
N ASP A 193 -33.29 -12.41 -0.83
CA ASP A 193 -32.89 -13.00 -2.11
C ASP A 193 -32.08 -14.29 -1.83
N PRO A 194 -32.46 -15.46 -2.38
CA PRO A 194 -31.72 -16.72 -2.16
C PRO A 194 -30.25 -16.69 -2.56
N GLN A 195 -29.83 -15.79 -3.46
CA GLN A 195 -28.44 -15.64 -3.91
C GLN A 195 -27.61 -14.78 -2.95
N TRP A 196 -28.26 -13.98 -2.10
CA TRP A 196 -27.60 -13.00 -1.24
C TRP A 196 -27.80 -13.31 0.23
N ILE A 197 -26.73 -13.17 1.00
CA ILE A 197 -26.84 -13.09 2.45
C ILE A 197 -27.32 -11.68 2.79
N THR A 198 -28.62 -11.54 3.08
CA THR A 198 -29.21 -10.27 3.49
C THR A 198 -29.15 -10.13 5.01
N ILE A 199 -28.51 -9.07 5.50
CA ILE A 199 -28.36 -8.78 6.93
C ILE A 199 -29.11 -7.48 7.24
N VAL A 200 -30.18 -7.60 8.04
CA VAL A 200 -30.95 -6.44 8.52
C VAL A 200 -30.31 -5.88 9.79
N CYS A 201 -29.75 -4.68 9.70
CA CYS A 201 -28.99 -4.02 10.77
C CYS A 201 -29.85 -3.15 11.69
N GLY A 202 -31.06 -2.77 11.26
CA GLY A 202 -32.02 -1.98 12.04
C GLY A 202 -31.66 -0.50 12.27
N SER A 203 -30.45 -0.07 11.92
CA SER A 203 -30.02 1.33 11.96
C SER A 203 -28.82 1.57 11.05
N GLN A 204 -28.60 2.83 10.65
CA GLN A 204 -27.42 3.24 9.89
C GLN A 204 -26.11 2.94 10.64
N THR A 205 -26.07 3.22 11.95
CA THR A 205 -24.88 2.95 12.78
C THR A 205 -24.51 1.46 12.77
N ASN A 206 -25.50 0.57 12.93
CA ASN A 206 -25.24 -0.86 12.90
C ASN A 206 -24.86 -1.35 11.50
N LEU A 207 -25.43 -0.75 10.45
CA LEU A 207 -25.06 -1.05 9.06
C LEU A 207 -23.58 -0.71 8.79
N LEU A 208 -23.12 0.46 9.22
CA LEU A 208 -21.71 0.86 9.08
C LEU A 208 -20.78 -0.05 9.91
N LYS A 209 -21.19 -0.42 11.13
CA LYS A 209 -20.44 -1.37 11.97
C LYS A 209 -20.38 -2.77 11.34
N ALA A 210 -21.49 -3.26 10.78
CA ALA A 210 -21.54 -4.54 10.09
C ALA A 210 -20.61 -4.54 8.87
N PHE A 211 -20.62 -3.48 8.07
CA PHE A 211 -19.69 -3.31 6.95
C PHE A 211 -18.23 -3.34 7.41
N ALA A 212 -17.87 -2.57 8.43
CA ALA A 212 -16.50 -2.54 8.96
C ALA A 212 -16.05 -3.92 9.49
N LEU A 213 -16.95 -4.66 10.14
CA LEU A 213 -16.69 -6.03 10.61
C LEU A 213 -16.47 -6.98 9.43
N CYS A 214 -17.38 -6.98 8.44
CA CYS A 214 -17.23 -7.78 7.22
C CYS A 214 -15.89 -7.49 6.53
N TRP A 215 -15.61 -6.21 6.27
CA TRP A 215 -14.38 -5.77 5.62
C TRP A 215 -13.12 -6.25 6.36
N ARG A 216 -13.09 -6.10 7.69
CA ARG A 216 -11.97 -6.56 8.54
C ARG A 216 -11.82 -8.08 8.54
N HIS A 217 -12.91 -8.82 8.64
CA HIS A 217 -12.88 -10.28 8.71
C HIS A 217 -12.51 -10.93 7.38
N LEU A 218 -12.87 -10.31 6.26
CA LEU A 218 -12.51 -10.80 4.93
C LEU A 218 -11.02 -10.67 4.62
N ALA A 219 -10.29 -9.73 5.25
CA ALA A 219 -8.85 -9.51 5.04
C ALA A 219 -8.48 -9.42 3.54
N LEU A 220 -9.20 -8.53 2.85
CA LEU A 220 -9.18 -8.40 1.39
C LEU A 220 -7.81 -7.99 0.85
N ASN A 221 -7.46 -8.49 -0.33
CA ASN A 221 -6.26 -8.08 -1.04
C ASN A 221 -6.51 -6.85 -1.91
N ILE A 222 -7.67 -6.80 -2.57
CA ILE A 222 -8.08 -5.73 -3.48
C ILE A 222 -9.53 -5.36 -3.19
N GLN A 223 -9.82 -4.07 -3.23
CA GLN A 223 -11.17 -3.54 -3.20
C GLN A 223 -11.38 -2.67 -4.44
N ILE A 224 -12.53 -2.85 -5.08
CA ILE A 224 -12.93 -2.09 -6.27
C ILE A 224 -14.38 -1.65 -6.13
N GLY A 225 -14.70 -0.47 -6.65
CA GLY A 225 -16.06 0.06 -6.75
C GLY A 225 -16.11 1.11 -7.85
N PHE A 226 -17.31 1.49 -8.26
CA PHE A 226 -17.50 2.57 -9.23
C PHE A 226 -17.71 3.88 -8.47
N ASN A 227 -16.84 4.88 -8.71
CA ASN A 227 -16.87 6.16 -7.99
C ASN A 227 -16.66 6.08 -6.46
N ASP A 228 -16.18 4.94 -5.95
CA ASP A 228 -16.05 4.65 -4.53
C ASP A 228 -15.11 5.61 -3.78
N SER A 229 -13.99 5.97 -4.37
CA SER A 229 -13.00 6.88 -3.77
C SER A 229 -13.48 8.33 -3.65
N GLN A 230 -14.42 8.75 -4.49
CA GLN A 230 -14.92 10.13 -4.52
C GLN A 230 -16.26 10.27 -3.83
N TYR A 231 -17.09 9.23 -3.84
CA TYR A 231 -18.42 9.24 -3.24
C TYR A 231 -18.49 8.26 -2.07
N ASP A 232 -18.55 6.96 -2.32
CA ASP A 232 -18.94 5.95 -1.32
C ASP A 232 -18.11 6.01 -0.04
N TRP A 233 -16.78 5.93 -0.18
CA TRP A 233 -15.86 5.99 0.95
C TRP A 233 -15.96 7.30 1.70
N ARG A 234 -16.04 8.43 0.99
CA ARG A 234 -16.17 9.74 1.62
C ARG A 234 -17.47 9.82 2.41
N PHE A 235 -18.57 9.35 1.82
CA PHE A 235 -19.88 9.37 2.42
C PHE A 235 -19.92 8.53 3.71
N ILE A 236 -19.49 7.26 3.66
CA ILE A 236 -19.58 6.38 4.82
C ILE A 236 -18.59 6.76 5.93
N VAL A 237 -17.40 7.28 5.60
CA VAL A 237 -16.42 7.73 6.60
C VAL A 237 -16.90 9.02 7.28
N GLU A 238 -17.43 9.99 6.52
CA GLU A 238 -18.02 11.19 7.10
C GLU A 238 -19.20 10.87 8.01
N LYS A 239 -20.08 9.92 7.61
CA LYS A 239 -21.18 9.45 8.46
C LYS A 239 -20.70 8.71 9.70
N ALA A 240 -19.74 7.80 9.57
CA ALA A 240 -19.18 7.08 10.72
C ALA A 240 -18.60 8.06 11.75
N ASN A 241 -17.84 9.08 11.29
CA ASN A 241 -17.28 10.09 12.18
C ASN A 241 -18.33 10.89 12.95
N LYS A 242 -19.49 11.16 12.35
CA LYS A 242 -20.59 11.88 13.00
C LYS A 242 -21.35 11.03 14.03
N LEU A 243 -21.52 9.74 13.74
CA LEU A 243 -22.35 8.84 14.54
C LEU A 243 -21.64 8.25 15.77
N GLY A 244 -20.31 8.38 15.86
CA GLY A 244 -19.48 7.78 16.91
C GLY A 244 -19.33 6.27 16.76
#